data_AF-A0A956TSZ1-F1
#
_entry.id   AF-A0A956TSZ1-F1
#
_cell.length_a   1.000
_cell.length_b   1.000
_cell.length_c   1.000
_cell.angle_alpha   90.00
_cell.angle_beta   90.00
_cell.angle_gamma   90.00
#
_symmetry.space_group_name_H-M   'P 1'
#
loop_
_entity.id
_entity.type
_entity.pdbx_description
1 polymer ?
#
loop_
_entity_poly.entity_id
_entity_poly.type
_entity_poly.pdbx_seq_one_letter_code
_entity_poly.pdbx_strand_id
1 'polypeptide(L)'
;MHAVFDHKGFYPQLDQDFRKSRSLILIQSPFLTNRRINSLRSLLSDCVERGVRVCAFVRPIDSRFGSEIEYMDRCNSLDLGISNLNSIGVHVNLRPAIHEKLVVIDESIFWEGSLNPLSYRDSSERMNRWVETGKVHQAVAKHGLQTCSECSRLAGGGSVRSVFGVLISKRRKMLEMSQREVARRARVTQSIVSRIEQGMLDCRLSTIERLCRVLEMDCRLLPSFLIPATDRCIHESMVPQIDFSNDIKSAHDIF
;
A
#
# COMPACT_ATOMS: atom_id res chain seq x y z
N MET A 1 0.05 22.38 -10.72
CA MET A 1 -1.23 23.12 -10.64
C MET A 1 -1.64 23.24 -9.16
N HIS A 2 -2.03 24.43 -8.71
CA HIS A 2 -2.46 24.68 -7.31
C HIS A 2 -3.91 25.17 -7.29
N ALA A 3 -4.69 24.67 -6.32
CA ALA A 3 -6.07 25.08 -6.10
C ALA A 3 -6.37 25.14 -4.60
N VAL A 4 -7.31 26.01 -4.22
CA VAL A 4 -7.73 26.22 -2.83
C VAL A 4 -9.20 25.84 -2.71
N PHE A 5 -9.53 25.08 -1.66
CA PHE A 5 -10.87 24.57 -1.39
C PHE A 5 -11.31 24.94 0.03
N ASP A 6 -12.60 25.17 0.19
CA ASP A 6 -13.27 25.24 1.49
C ASP A 6 -13.72 23.84 1.95
N HIS A 7 -14.46 23.76 3.06
CA HIS A 7 -14.98 22.49 3.56
C HIS A 7 -15.98 21.81 2.62
N LYS A 8 -16.72 22.57 1.80
CA LYS A 8 -17.72 22.01 0.87
C LYS A 8 -17.06 21.42 -0.36
N GLY A 9 -16.04 22.08 -0.90
CA GLY A 9 -15.31 21.65 -2.08
C GLY A 9 -14.26 20.58 -1.80
N PHE A 10 -13.68 20.56 -0.60
CA PHE A 10 -12.59 19.65 -0.26
C PHE A 10 -12.99 18.17 -0.36
N TYR A 11 -14.03 17.74 0.36
CA TYR A 11 -14.36 16.33 0.45
C TYR A 11 -14.78 15.73 -0.90
N PRO A 12 -15.65 16.35 -1.72
CA PRO A 12 -15.99 15.82 -3.04
C PRO A 12 -14.78 15.72 -3.97
N GLN A 13 -13.88 16.71 -3.95
CA GLN A 13 -12.68 16.68 -4.79
C GLN A 13 -11.68 15.62 -4.32
N LEU A 14 -11.51 15.47 -3.00
CA LEU A 14 -10.67 14.42 -2.42
C LEU A 14 -11.21 13.03 -2.78
N ASP A 15 -12.51 12.82 -2.68
CA ASP A 15 -13.15 11.56 -3.02
C ASP A 15 -12.94 11.23 -4.52
N GLN A 16 -12.98 12.23 -5.40
CA GLN A 16 -12.64 12.06 -6.83
C GLN A 16 -11.17 11.67 -7.03
N ASP A 17 -10.26 12.29 -6.29
CA ASP A 17 -8.83 11.94 -6.36
C ASP A 17 -8.58 10.50 -5.87
N PHE A 18 -9.26 10.05 -4.81
CA PHE A 18 -9.22 8.65 -4.38
C PHE A 18 -9.73 7.70 -5.45
N ARG A 19 -10.86 8.00 -6.10
CA ARG A 19 -11.37 7.17 -7.22
C ARG A 19 -10.38 7.07 -8.39
N LYS A 20 -9.59 8.11 -8.64
CA LYS A 20 -8.59 8.14 -9.73
C LYS A 20 -7.24 7.55 -9.33
N SER A 21 -6.99 7.38 -8.04
CA SER A 21 -5.74 6.84 -7.53
C SER A 21 -5.45 5.44 -8.09
N ARG A 22 -4.18 5.13 -8.26
CA ARG A 22 -3.72 3.91 -8.93
C ARG A 22 -2.76 3.08 -8.11
N SER A 23 -2.08 3.66 -7.13
CA SER A 23 -1.00 2.92 -6.45
C SER A 23 -0.80 3.28 -4.99
N LEU A 24 -0.93 4.55 -4.59
CA LEU A 24 -0.61 4.98 -3.24
C LEU A 24 -1.53 6.08 -2.74
N ILE A 25 -2.09 5.89 -1.55
CA ILE A 25 -2.73 6.94 -0.76
C ILE A 25 -2.10 6.96 0.63
N LEU A 26 -1.58 8.12 1.05
CA LEU A 26 -1.11 8.36 2.41
C LEU A 26 -1.99 9.42 3.05
N ILE A 27 -2.59 9.12 4.20
CA ILE A 27 -3.52 10.01 4.90
C ILE A 27 -2.93 10.32 6.27
N GLN A 28 -2.55 11.57 6.54
CA GLN A 28 -2.26 12.04 7.89
C GLN A 28 -3.46 12.81 8.42
N SER A 29 -4.08 12.26 9.46
CA SER A 29 -5.27 12.85 10.09
C SER A 29 -5.15 12.68 11.60
N PRO A 30 -4.78 13.73 12.36
CA PRO A 30 -4.64 13.64 13.82
C PRO A 30 -5.89 13.08 14.51
N PHE A 31 -7.07 13.36 13.97
CA PHE A 31 -8.33 12.88 14.49
C PHE A 31 -9.09 12.06 13.46
N LEU A 32 -9.80 11.03 13.94
CA LEU A 32 -10.75 10.24 13.17
C LEU A 32 -12.12 10.21 13.86
N THR A 33 -13.17 9.93 13.09
CA THR A 33 -14.52 9.69 13.61
C THR A 33 -15.13 8.49 12.92
N ASN A 34 -15.84 7.63 13.66
CA ASN A 34 -16.50 6.45 13.10
C ASN A 34 -17.50 6.81 11.98
N ARG A 35 -18.20 7.96 12.11
CA ARG A 35 -19.09 8.46 11.06
C ARG A 35 -18.37 8.70 9.72
N ARG A 36 -17.21 9.35 9.73
CA ARG A 36 -16.43 9.62 8.50
C ARG A 36 -15.77 8.36 7.96
N ILE A 37 -15.29 7.48 8.82
CA ILE A 37 -14.75 6.18 8.40
C ILE A 37 -15.82 5.36 7.69
N ASN A 38 -17.03 5.29 8.25
CA ASN A 38 -18.14 4.56 7.63
C ASN A 38 -18.53 5.14 6.28
N SER A 39 -18.52 6.47 6.11
CA SER A 39 -18.81 7.07 4.79
C SER A 39 -17.68 6.88 3.77
N LEU A 40 -16.43 6.76 4.22
CA LEU A 40 -15.28 6.46 3.37
C LEU A 40 -15.12 4.96 3.09
N ARG A 41 -15.84 4.08 3.80
CA ARG A 41 -15.60 2.63 3.78
C ARG A 41 -15.63 2.04 2.38
N SER A 42 -16.71 2.28 1.62
CA SER A 42 -16.82 1.79 0.24
C SER A 42 -15.71 2.35 -0.64
N LEU A 43 -15.46 3.66 -0.58
CA LEU A 43 -14.43 4.30 -1.40
C LEU A 43 -13.02 3.76 -1.13
N LEU A 44 -12.66 3.57 0.15
CA LEU A 44 -11.36 3.02 0.52
C LEU A 44 -11.27 1.52 0.22
N SER A 45 -12.35 0.76 0.40
CA SER A 45 -12.43 -0.64 -0.04
C SER A 45 -12.16 -0.73 -1.54
N ASP A 46 -12.85 0.07 -2.37
CA ASP A 46 -12.62 0.13 -3.82
C ASP A 46 -11.16 0.48 -4.16
N CYS A 47 -10.48 1.31 -3.37
CA CYS A 47 -9.08 1.63 -3.58
C CYS A 47 -8.17 0.44 -3.26
N VAL A 48 -8.37 -0.19 -2.12
CA VAL A 48 -7.59 -1.37 -1.70
C VAL A 48 -7.85 -2.55 -2.64
N GLU A 49 -9.11 -2.77 -3.01
CA GLU A 49 -9.57 -3.74 -4.01
C GLU A 49 -9.09 -3.42 -5.42
N ARG A 50 -8.61 -2.21 -5.72
CA ARG A 50 -7.86 -1.83 -6.95
C ARG A 50 -6.35 -1.82 -6.80
N GLY A 51 -5.82 -2.04 -5.59
CA GLY A 51 -4.39 -2.26 -5.34
C GLY A 51 -3.65 -1.03 -4.92
N VAL A 52 -4.42 0.02 -4.70
CA VAL A 52 -3.93 1.25 -4.12
C VAL A 52 -3.58 0.91 -2.68
N ARG A 53 -2.30 1.03 -2.35
CA ARG A 53 -1.85 0.91 -0.96
C ARG A 53 -2.31 2.13 -0.20
N VAL A 54 -3.13 1.92 0.83
CA VAL A 54 -3.66 3.01 1.66
C VAL A 54 -3.03 2.92 3.05
N CYS A 55 -2.35 4.00 3.46
CA CYS A 55 -1.78 4.12 4.81
C CYS A 55 -2.38 5.33 5.52
N ALA A 56 -2.88 5.13 6.73
CA ALA A 56 -3.40 6.19 7.59
C ALA A 56 -2.46 6.41 8.79
N PHE A 57 -2.22 7.67 9.13
CA PHE A 57 -1.43 8.12 10.27
C PHE A 57 -2.32 8.93 11.19
N VAL A 58 -2.52 8.42 12.41
CA VAL A 58 -3.50 8.94 13.37
C VAL A 58 -2.83 9.17 14.72
N ARG A 59 -3.27 10.20 15.45
CA ARG A 59 -2.73 10.49 16.78
C ARG A 59 -3.40 9.59 17.82
N PRO A 60 -2.65 8.98 18.76
CA PRO A 60 -3.25 8.29 19.90
C PRO A 60 -4.01 9.28 20.82
N ILE A 61 -4.98 8.77 21.58
CA ILE A 61 -5.68 9.58 22.59
C ILE A 61 -4.69 9.95 23.69
N ASP A 62 -4.71 11.22 24.09
CA ASP A 62 -3.88 11.73 25.17
C ASP A 62 -4.65 11.62 26.49
N SER A 63 -4.08 10.86 27.43
CA SER A 63 -4.70 10.54 28.73
C SER A 63 -4.86 11.73 29.66
N ARG A 64 -4.26 12.88 29.34
CA ARG A 64 -4.29 14.09 30.18
C ARG A 64 -5.54 14.95 30.01
N PHE A 65 -6.45 14.59 29.11
CA PHE A 65 -7.65 15.39 28.80
C PHE A 65 -8.93 14.65 29.19
N GLY A 66 -9.85 15.30 29.90
CA GLY A 66 -11.17 14.75 30.24
C GLY A 66 -11.18 13.85 31.46
N SER A 67 -12.37 13.35 31.84
CA SER A 67 -12.52 12.37 32.91
C SER A 67 -12.01 10.98 32.47
N GLU A 68 -11.79 10.07 33.43
CA GLU A 68 -11.38 8.68 33.14
C GLU A 68 -12.38 7.97 32.21
N ILE A 69 -13.69 8.21 32.42
CA ILE A 69 -14.77 7.67 31.59
C ILE A 69 -14.68 8.23 30.16
N GLU A 70 -14.54 9.56 30.02
CA GLU A 70 -14.40 10.20 28.70
C GLU A 70 -13.13 9.76 27.96
N TYR A 71 -12.04 9.52 28.69
CA TYR A 71 -10.82 8.97 28.12
C TYR A 71 -11.08 7.57 27.55
N MET A 72 -11.71 6.69 28.34
CA MET A 72 -12.02 5.32 27.91
C MET A 72 -12.94 5.31 26.69
N ASP A 73 -13.99 6.14 26.67
CA ASP A 73 -14.93 6.24 25.55
C ASP A 73 -14.23 6.68 24.25
N ARG A 74 -13.29 7.63 24.34
CA ARG A 74 -12.51 8.06 23.17
C ARG A 74 -11.54 7.00 22.71
N CYS A 75 -10.92 6.24 23.62
CA CYS A 75 -10.08 5.09 23.27
C CYS A 75 -10.90 4.02 22.53
N ASN A 76 -12.05 3.62 23.08
CA ASN A 76 -12.95 2.67 22.45
C ASN A 76 -13.41 3.13 21.05
N SER A 77 -13.76 4.41 20.91
CA SER A 77 -14.15 5.00 19.64
C SER A 77 -13.00 5.02 18.62
N LEU A 78 -11.77 5.30 19.08
CA LEU A 78 -10.55 5.23 18.27
C LEU A 78 -10.29 3.80 17.81
N ASP A 79 -10.32 2.83 18.72
CA ASP A 79 -10.05 1.41 18.45
C ASP A 79 -11.07 0.82 17.47
N LEU A 80 -12.34 1.19 17.60
CA LEU A 80 -13.38 0.83 16.63
C LEU A 80 -13.07 1.40 15.24
N GLY A 81 -12.65 2.67 15.17
CA GLY A 81 -12.29 3.31 13.91
C GLY A 81 -11.08 2.66 13.24
N ILE A 82 -10.04 2.34 14.04
CA ILE A 82 -8.85 1.62 13.58
C ILE A 82 -9.24 0.24 13.07
N SER A 83 -10.05 -0.50 13.83
CA SER A 83 -10.51 -1.84 13.45
C SER A 83 -11.29 -1.83 12.13
N ASN A 84 -12.18 -0.85 11.95
CA ASN A 84 -12.94 -0.68 10.72
C ASN A 84 -12.03 -0.40 9.50
N LEU A 85 -11.03 0.46 9.65
CA LEU A 85 -10.05 0.74 8.58
C LEU A 85 -9.17 -0.48 8.27
N ASN A 86 -8.64 -1.15 9.29
CA ASN A 86 -7.84 -2.35 9.11
C ASN A 86 -8.65 -3.48 8.44
N SER A 87 -9.95 -3.62 8.77
CA SER A 87 -10.81 -4.67 8.20
C SER A 87 -11.01 -4.57 6.69
N ILE A 88 -10.80 -3.39 6.11
CA ILE A 88 -10.86 -3.13 4.66
C ILE A 88 -9.47 -3.01 4.04
N GLY A 89 -8.40 -3.39 4.75
CA GLY A 89 -7.03 -3.41 4.26
C GLY A 89 -6.30 -2.06 4.28
N VAL A 90 -6.81 -1.05 4.98
CA VAL A 90 -6.06 0.20 5.22
C VAL A 90 -5.05 -0.02 6.35
N HIS A 91 -3.80 0.37 6.15
CA HIS A 91 -2.77 0.23 7.18
C HIS A 91 -2.79 1.45 8.12
N VAL A 92 -3.24 1.26 9.35
CA VAL A 92 -3.27 2.34 10.34
C VAL A 92 -2.02 2.36 11.20
N ASN A 93 -1.43 3.54 11.36
CA ASN A 93 -0.21 3.75 12.13
C ASN A 93 -0.45 4.87 13.15
N LEU A 94 -0.24 4.56 14.43
CA LEU A 94 -0.35 5.56 15.49
C LEU A 94 0.94 6.38 15.57
N ARG A 95 0.81 7.71 15.52
CA ARG A 95 1.95 8.64 15.65
C ARG A 95 1.64 9.73 16.67
N PRO A 96 2.43 9.85 17.76
CA PRO A 96 2.30 10.98 18.66
C PRO A 96 2.69 12.28 17.95
N ALA A 97 2.23 13.41 18.49
CA ALA A 97 2.62 14.77 18.08
C ALA A 97 2.38 15.15 16.60
N ILE A 98 1.49 14.45 15.88
CA ILE A 98 1.04 14.90 14.56
C ILE A 98 -0.13 15.89 14.69
N HIS A 99 -0.08 16.98 13.93
CA HIS A 99 -1.13 18.02 13.90
C HIS A 99 -1.53 18.41 12.48
N GLU A 100 -0.64 18.23 11.52
CA GLU A 100 -0.86 18.55 10.13
C GLU A 100 -1.81 17.54 9.50
N LYS A 101 -2.67 18.03 8.61
CA LYS A 101 -3.71 17.25 7.96
C LYS A 101 -3.38 17.18 6.49
N LEU A 102 -2.87 16.03 6.10
CA LEU A 102 -2.18 15.84 4.85
C LEU A 102 -2.77 14.65 4.11
N VAL A 103 -2.84 14.74 2.79
CA VAL A 103 -3.11 13.57 1.94
C VAL A 103 -2.15 13.57 0.77
N VAL A 104 -1.48 12.46 0.53
CA VAL A 104 -0.64 12.25 -0.66
C VAL A 104 -1.26 11.15 -1.50
N ILE A 105 -1.33 11.36 -2.82
CA ILE A 105 -1.89 10.40 -3.77
C ILE A 105 -0.92 10.23 -4.94
N ASP A 106 -0.56 8.97 -5.25
CA ASP A 106 0.27 8.53 -6.37
C ASP A 106 1.53 9.38 -6.63
N GLU A 107 2.19 9.84 -5.57
CA GLU A 107 3.36 10.74 -5.61
C GLU A 107 3.21 12.02 -6.45
N SER A 108 1.98 12.40 -6.82
CA SER A 108 1.71 13.49 -7.77
C SER A 108 0.71 14.50 -7.24
N ILE A 109 -0.17 14.10 -6.33
CA ILE A 109 -1.15 14.98 -5.69
C ILE A 109 -0.83 15.10 -4.21
N PHE A 110 -0.84 16.33 -3.71
CA PHE A 110 -0.68 16.63 -2.29
C PHE A 110 -1.78 17.57 -1.81
N TRP A 111 -2.43 17.18 -0.73
CA TRP A 111 -3.39 17.98 0.02
C TRP A 111 -2.80 18.38 1.35
N GLU A 112 -2.95 19.66 1.71
CA GLU A 112 -2.59 20.18 3.04
C GLU A 112 -3.60 21.23 3.50
N GLY A 113 -3.88 21.27 4.80
CA GLY A 113 -4.67 22.35 5.37
C GLY A 113 -5.19 22.06 6.76
N SER A 114 -6.34 22.63 7.07
CA SER A 114 -6.87 22.66 8.43
C SER A 114 -8.03 21.66 8.67
N LEU A 115 -8.57 21.04 7.61
CA LEU A 115 -9.57 19.95 7.70
C LEU A 115 -8.94 18.58 7.88
N ASN A 116 -9.52 17.76 8.75
CA ASN A 116 -9.12 16.38 8.90
C ASN A 116 -9.73 15.52 7.77
N PRO A 117 -8.93 14.71 7.06
CA PRO A 117 -9.47 13.79 6.06
C PRO A 117 -10.36 12.69 6.66
N LEU A 118 -10.04 12.22 7.89
CA LEU A 118 -10.71 11.10 8.56
C LEU A 118 -11.74 11.53 9.62
N SER A 119 -11.97 12.83 9.80
CA SER A 119 -13.05 13.35 10.65
C SER A 119 -13.70 14.57 10.04
N TYR A 120 -15.01 14.68 10.16
CA TYR A 120 -15.75 15.82 9.65
C TYR A 120 -15.86 16.90 10.73
N ARG A 121 -15.58 18.15 10.37
CA ARG A 121 -16.00 19.33 11.14
C ARG A 121 -16.51 20.37 10.15
N ASP A 122 -17.71 20.87 10.41
CA ASP A 122 -18.28 21.97 9.65
C ASP A 122 -17.74 23.28 10.24
N SER A 123 -16.60 23.72 9.70
CA SER A 123 -15.94 24.95 10.12
C SER A 123 -15.41 25.71 8.90
N SER A 124 -15.12 27.00 9.11
CA SER A 124 -14.48 27.88 8.11
C SER A 124 -13.01 27.47 7.91
N GLU A 125 -12.81 26.38 7.19
CA GLU A 125 -11.51 25.74 7.01
C GLU A 125 -11.01 25.89 5.58
N ARG A 126 -9.71 25.68 5.38
CA ARG A 126 -9.06 25.80 4.07
C ARG A 126 -8.17 24.60 3.78
N MET A 127 -8.27 24.10 2.56
CA MET A 127 -7.43 23.03 2.02
C MET A 127 -6.77 23.49 0.73
N ASN A 128 -5.47 23.25 0.61
CA ASN A 128 -4.70 23.43 -0.61
C ASN A 128 -4.52 22.08 -1.30
N ARG A 129 -4.70 22.06 -2.62
CA ARG A 129 -4.41 20.93 -3.49
C ARG A 129 -3.27 21.29 -4.43
N TRP A 130 -2.25 20.46 -4.48
CA TRP A 130 -1.09 20.60 -5.35
C TRP A 130 -1.01 19.39 -6.27
N VAL A 131 -0.82 19.63 -7.57
CA VAL A 131 -0.47 18.60 -8.56
C VAL A 131 0.95 18.89 -9.02
N GLU A 132 1.90 18.32 -8.30
CA GLU A 132 3.34 18.55 -8.48
C GLU A 132 4.17 17.55 -7.66
N THR A 133 4.95 16.71 -8.33
CA THR A 133 5.76 15.65 -7.70
C THR A 133 6.82 16.19 -6.73
N GLY A 134 7.49 17.30 -7.06
CA GLY A 134 8.53 17.88 -6.19
C GLY A 134 7.99 18.27 -4.81
N LYS A 135 6.81 18.90 -4.77
CA LYS A 135 6.14 19.26 -3.52
C LYS A 135 5.67 18.03 -2.74
N VAL A 136 5.18 17.00 -3.43
CA VAL A 136 4.79 15.73 -2.80
C VAL A 136 6.00 15.07 -2.13
N HIS A 137 7.13 14.94 -2.83
CA HIS A 137 8.34 14.34 -2.28
C HIS A 137 8.87 15.10 -1.08
N GLN A 138 8.87 16.44 -1.13
CA GLN A 138 9.25 17.27 0.01
C GLN A 138 8.32 17.03 1.21
N ALA A 139 7.00 16.98 1.00
CA ALA A 139 6.03 16.74 2.06
C ALA A 139 6.18 15.33 2.68
N VAL A 140 6.32 14.30 1.85
CA VAL A 140 6.52 12.92 2.30
C VAL A 140 7.77 12.83 3.18
N ALA A 141 8.91 13.35 2.71
CA ALA A 141 10.16 13.34 3.45
C ALA A 141 10.06 14.13 4.77
N LYS A 142 9.52 15.35 4.73
CA LYS A 142 9.39 16.23 5.89
C LYS A 142 8.50 15.65 6.99
N HIS A 143 7.39 15.03 6.61
CA HIS A 143 6.39 14.49 7.57
C HIS A 143 6.57 12.99 7.81
N GLY A 144 7.61 12.37 7.24
CA GLY A 144 7.92 10.96 7.41
C GLY A 144 6.81 10.02 6.93
N LEU A 145 6.05 10.38 5.90
CA LEU A 145 4.87 9.61 5.45
C LEU A 145 5.23 8.26 4.81
N GLN A 146 6.52 7.95 4.67
CA GLN A 146 7.04 6.67 4.19
C GLN A 146 7.10 5.56 5.26
N THR A 147 6.97 5.88 6.55
CA THR A 147 7.14 4.88 7.62
C THR A 147 5.80 4.26 8.04
N CYS A 148 5.40 3.20 7.34
CA CYS A 148 4.27 2.34 7.74
C CYS A 148 4.77 0.98 8.22
N SER A 149 4.36 0.54 9.41
CA SER A 149 4.78 -0.73 10.02
C SER A 149 4.38 -1.94 9.18
N GLU A 150 3.13 -1.98 8.72
CA GLU A 150 2.60 -3.05 7.87
C GLU A 150 3.29 -3.07 6.50
N CYS A 151 3.53 -1.91 5.89
CA CYS A 151 4.25 -1.84 4.62
C CYS A 151 5.70 -2.31 4.74
N SER A 152 6.39 -1.94 5.81
CA SER A 152 7.76 -2.41 6.06
C SER A 152 7.80 -3.93 6.28
N ARG A 153 6.75 -4.50 6.88
CA ARG A 153 6.62 -5.96 7.05
C ARG A 153 6.33 -6.66 5.72
N LEU A 154 5.39 -6.14 4.94
CA LEU A 154 4.96 -6.68 3.65
C LEU A 154 6.00 -6.52 2.54
N ALA A 155 6.79 -5.44 2.57
CA ALA A 155 7.93 -5.26 1.67
C ALA A 155 8.99 -6.35 1.86
N GLY A 156 8.82 -7.22 2.86
CA GLY A 156 9.80 -8.21 3.28
C GLY A 156 10.99 -7.45 3.82
N GLY A 157 11.20 -7.46 5.13
CA GLY A 157 12.41 -6.95 5.78
C GLY A 157 13.70 -7.68 5.39
N GLY A 158 13.78 -8.23 4.18
CA GLY A 158 14.96 -8.80 3.58
C GLY A 158 15.57 -7.82 2.59
N SER A 159 16.91 -7.78 2.53
CA SER A 159 17.63 -7.02 1.51
C SER A 159 17.15 -7.37 0.09
N VAL A 160 17.40 -6.49 -0.88
CA VAL A 160 17.14 -6.76 -2.32
C VAL A 160 17.66 -8.14 -2.74
N ARG A 161 18.79 -8.58 -2.18
CA ARG A 161 19.36 -9.92 -2.40
C ARG A 161 18.43 -11.06 -1.99
N SER A 162 17.81 -10.98 -0.83
CA SER A 162 16.92 -12.06 -0.36
C SER A 162 15.62 -12.09 -1.13
N VAL A 163 15.05 -10.93 -1.48
CA VAL A 163 13.86 -10.87 -2.34
C VAL A 163 14.18 -11.48 -3.70
N PHE A 164 15.29 -11.07 -4.30
CA PHE A 164 15.77 -11.62 -5.56
C PHE A 164 15.99 -13.14 -5.48
N GLY A 165 16.67 -13.63 -4.43
CA GLY A 165 16.91 -15.05 -4.20
C GLY A 165 15.63 -15.88 -4.10
N VAL A 166 14.64 -15.39 -3.35
CA VAL A 166 13.32 -16.04 -3.22
C VAL A 166 12.60 -16.11 -4.56
N LEU A 167 12.60 -15.02 -5.34
CA LEU A 167 11.96 -14.99 -6.67
C LEU A 167 12.59 -15.99 -7.63
N ILE A 168 13.92 -16.03 -7.69
CA ILE A 168 14.69 -16.99 -8.51
C ILE A 168 14.37 -18.43 -8.10
N SER A 169 14.37 -18.73 -6.79
CA SER A 169 14.07 -20.07 -6.28
C SER A 169 12.63 -20.49 -6.62
N LYS A 170 11.66 -19.58 -6.45
CA LYS A 170 10.25 -19.83 -6.75
C LYS A 170 10.03 -20.09 -8.24
N ARG A 171 10.54 -19.22 -9.13
CA ARG A 171 10.40 -19.41 -10.58
C ARG A 171 11.08 -20.67 -11.06
N ARG A 172 12.30 -20.96 -10.57
CA ARG A 172 13.01 -22.21 -10.89
C ARG A 172 12.15 -23.44 -10.59
N LYS A 173 11.51 -23.47 -9.41
CA LYS A 173 10.63 -24.58 -9.00
C LYS A 173 9.39 -24.67 -9.90
N MET A 174 8.80 -23.55 -10.31
CA MET A 174 7.67 -23.52 -11.25
C MET A 174 8.04 -24.06 -12.64
N LEU A 175 9.30 -23.90 -13.05
CA LEU A 175 9.84 -24.47 -14.29
C LEU A 175 10.39 -25.90 -14.09
N GLU A 176 10.18 -26.49 -12.91
CA GLU A 176 10.61 -27.85 -12.55
C GLU A 176 12.12 -28.10 -12.69
N MET A 177 12.93 -27.03 -12.61
CA MET A 177 14.38 -27.13 -12.78
C MET A 177 15.09 -27.32 -11.42
N SER A 178 16.14 -28.15 -11.42
CA SER A 178 17.07 -28.20 -10.28
C SER A 178 18.03 -27.01 -10.29
N GLN A 179 18.65 -26.69 -9.15
CA GLN A 179 19.69 -25.64 -9.11
C GLN A 179 20.88 -25.96 -10.03
N ARG A 180 21.23 -27.26 -10.17
CA ARG A 180 22.30 -27.71 -11.09
C ARG A 180 21.92 -27.44 -12.54
N GLU A 181 20.67 -27.67 -12.91
CA GLU A 181 20.19 -27.47 -14.28
C GLU A 181 20.16 -25.99 -14.66
N VAL A 182 19.65 -25.13 -13.78
CA VAL A 182 19.70 -23.67 -14.00
C VAL A 182 21.14 -23.18 -14.11
N ALA A 183 22.02 -23.66 -13.23
CA ALA A 183 23.43 -23.29 -13.24
C ALA A 183 24.11 -23.65 -14.57
N ARG A 184 23.88 -24.88 -15.06
CA ARG A 184 24.38 -25.38 -16.34
C ARG A 184 23.88 -24.49 -17.49
N ARG A 185 22.58 -24.20 -17.56
CA ARG A 185 21.99 -23.36 -18.62
C ARG A 185 22.47 -21.91 -18.56
N ALA A 186 22.63 -21.34 -17.38
CA ALA A 186 23.10 -19.96 -17.18
C ALA A 186 24.63 -19.82 -17.26
N ARG A 187 25.36 -20.92 -17.48
CA ARG A 187 26.84 -20.97 -17.50
C ARG A 187 27.44 -20.42 -16.20
N VAL A 188 26.90 -20.84 -15.06
CA VAL A 188 27.40 -20.53 -13.71
C VAL A 188 27.55 -21.82 -12.90
N THR A 189 28.20 -21.75 -11.74
CA THR A 189 28.29 -22.92 -10.85
C THR A 189 27.01 -23.06 -10.03
N GLN A 190 26.66 -24.29 -9.63
CA GLN A 190 25.49 -24.52 -8.78
C GLN A 190 25.63 -23.84 -7.41
N SER A 191 26.85 -23.71 -6.89
CA SER A 191 27.13 -22.97 -5.65
C SER A 191 26.71 -21.50 -5.75
N ILE A 192 26.94 -20.86 -6.90
CA ILE A 192 26.47 -19.48 -7.16
C ILE A 192 24.94 -19.42 -7.09
N VAL A 193 24.25 -20.32 -7.79
CA VAL A 193 22.77 -20.37 -7.77
C VAL A 193 22.23 -20.58 -6.35
N SER A 194 22.81 -21.52 -5.60
CA SER A 194 22.42 -21.79 -4.21
C SER A 194 22.57 -20.56 -3.30
N ARG A 195 23.73 -19.89 -3.35
CA ARG A 195 23.98 -18.68 -2.56
C ARG A 195 23.11 -17.50 -2.98
N ILE A 196 22.76 -17.39 -4.26
CA ILE A 196 21.79 -16.40 -4.75
C ILE A 196 20.43 -16.66 -4.14
N GLU A 197 19.92 -17.90 -4.21
CA GLU A 197 18.62 -18.26 -3.66
C GLU A 197 18.52 -18.02 -2.14
N GLN A 198 19.64 -18.10 -1.43
CA GLN A 198 19.75 -17.79 0.00
C GLN A 198 19.96 -16.29 0.29
N GLY A 199 20.09 -15.43 -0.72
CA GLY A 199 20.34 -14.00 -0.56
C GLY A 199 21.75 -13.64 -0.06
N MET A 200 22.71 -14.56 -0.17
CA MET A 200 24.07 -14.46 0.40
C MET A 200 25.15 -14.04 -0.61
N LEU A 201 24.78 -13.71 -1.85
CA LEU A 201 25.73 -13.36 -2.90
C LEU A 201 25.30 -12.10 -3.64
N ASP A 202 26.17 -11.09 -3.63
CA ASP A 202 26.08 -9.96 -4.56
C ASP A 202 26.54 -10.40 -5.95
N CYS A 203 25.61 -10.33 -6.89
CA CYS A 203 25.84 -10.78 -8.25
C CYS A 203 26.12 -9.61 -9.16
N ARG A 204 27.01 -9.83 -10.14
CA ARG A 204 27.13 -8.92 -11.28
C ARG A 204 25.82 -8.92 -12.07
N LEU A 205 25.49 -7.78 -12.67
CA LEU A 205 24.32 -7.64 -13.55
C LEU A 205 24.35 -8.68 -14.70
N SER A 206 25.54 -9.02 -15.22
CA SER A 206 25.68 -10.06 -16.24
C SER A 206 25.27 -11.47 -15.78
N THR A 207 25.38 -11.77 -14.49
CA THR A 207 24.89 -13.03 -13.92
C THR A 207 23.38 -13.00 -13.74
N ILE A 208 22.84 -11.85 -13.31
CA ILE A 208 21.40 -11.63 -13.21
C ILE A 208 20.75 -11.79 -14.58
N GLU A 209 21.27 -11.15 -15.62
CA GLU A 209 20.77 -11.26 -16.99
C GLU A 209 20.73 -12.71 -17.49
N ARG A 210 21.81 -13.48 -17.25
CA ARG A 210 21.88 -14.89 -17.64
C ARG A 210 20.85 -15.75 -16.92
N LEU A 211 20.64 -15.52 -15.63
CA LEU A 211 19.62 -16.23 -14.84
C LEU A 211 18.22 -15.86 -15.30
N CYS A 212 17.93 -14.57 -15.45
CA CYS A 212 16.68 -14.04 -15.97
C CYS A 212 16.32 -14.67 -17.33
N ARG A 213 17.29 -14.75 -18.26
CA ARG A 213 17.09 -15.37 -19.58
C ARG A 213 16.72 -16.86 -19.48
N VAL A 214 17.37 -17.61 -18.61
CA VAL A 214 17.10 -19.06 -18.41
C VAL A 214 15.76 -19.29 -17.72
N LEU A 215 15.37 -18.40 -16.82
CA LEU A 215 14.14 -18.50 -16.03
C LEU A 215 12.94 -17.82 -16.69
N GLU A 216 13.13 -17.27 -17.90
CA GLU A 216 12.12 -16.53 -18.65
C GLU A 216 11.54 -15.38 -17.80
N MET A 217 12.42 -14.62 -17.17
CA MET A 217 12.07 -13.47 -16.33
C MET A 217 12.71 -12.20 -16.87
N ASP A 218 12.00 -11.10 -16.74
CA ASP A 218 12.54 -9.76 -16.92
C ASP A 218 12.71 -9.05 -15.57
N CYS A 219 13.77 -8.25 -15.45
CA CYS A 219 14.02 -7.42 -14.27
C CYS A 219 13.83 -5.94 -14.65
N ARG A 220 12.90 -5.25 -13.99
CA ARG A 220 12.66 -3.82 -14.18
C ARG A 220 12.78 -3.07 -12.86
N LEU A 221 13.39 -1.89 -12.91
CA LEU A 221 13.40 -0.97 -11.78
C LEU A 221 12.05 -0.24 -11.76
N LEU A 222 11.35 -0.36 -10.63
CA LEU A 222 10.07 0.28 -10.41
C LEU A 222 10.22 1.30 -9.27
N PRO A 223 9.69 2.52 -9.44
CA PRO A 223 9.49 3.42 -8.32
C PRO A 223 8.66 2.76 -7.21
N SER A 224 9.05 2.98 -5.96
CA SER A 224 8.45 2.29 -4.80
C SER A 224 6.94 2.46 -4.67
N PHE A 225 6.39 3.58 -5.15
CA PHE A 225 4.95 3.81 -5.15
C PHE A 225 4.17 2.95 -6.15
N LEU A 226 4.81 2.42 -7.20
CA LEU A 226 4.18 1.54 -8.20
C LEU A 226 4.22 0.07 -7.82
N ILE A 227 5.05 -0.31 -6.84
CA ILE A 227 5.19 -1.71 -6.40
C ILE A 227 3.82 -2.31 -6.02
N PRO A 228 2.96 -1.67 -5.20
CA PRO A 228 1.65 -2.25 -4.85
C PRO A 228 0.74 -2.52 -6.05
N ALA A 229 0.70 -1.59 -7.00
CA ALA A 229 -0.07 -1.76 -8.23
C ALA A 229 0.50 -2.90 -9.11
N THR A 230 1.82 -3.04 -9.14
CA THR A 230 2.50 -4.06 -9.93
C THR A 230 2.33 -5.46 -9.33
N ASP A 231 2.51 -5.60 -8.02
CA ASP A 231 2.33 -6.86 -7.30
C ASP A 231 0.94 -7.46 -7.52
N ARG A 232 -0.06 -6.58 -7.55
CA ARG A 232 -1.43 -6.94 -7.92
C ARG A 232 -1.55 -7.42 -9.36
N CYS A 233 -1.09 -6.65 -10.34
CA CYS A 233 -1.24 -7.05 -11.74
C CYS A 233 -0.57 -8.40 -11.97
N ILE A 234 0.55 -8.64 -11.28
CA ILE A 234 1.23 -9.94 -11.25
C ILE A 234 0.35 -11.00 -10.58
N HIS A 235 -0.23 -10.73 -9.42
CA HIS A 235 -1.11 -11.67 -8.71
C HIS A 235 -2.36 -12.04 -9.53
N GLU A 236 -3.07 -11.06 -10.09
CA GLU A 236 -4.24 -11.24 -10.97
C GLU A 236 -3.88 -12.06 -12.22
N SER A 237 -2.66 -11.91 -12.74
CA SER A 237 -2.17 -12.70 -13.90
C SER A 237 -1.69 -14.10 -13.53
N MET A 238 -1.38 -14.37 -12.25
CA MET A 238 -0.81 -15.64 -11.76
C MET A 238 -1.81 -16.55 -11.05
N VAL A 239 -2.97 -16.05 -10.65
CA VAL A 239 -4.09 -16.87 -10.15
C VAL A 239 -4.90 -17.37 -11.36
N PRO A 240 -5.13 -18.69 -11.53
CA PRO A 240 -6.04 -19.18 -12.55
C PRO A 240 -7.40 -18.50 -12.35
N GLN A 241 -7.96 -17.93 -13.40
CA GLN A 241 -9.35 -17.49 -13.40
C GLN A 241 -10.20 -18.72 -13.08
N ILE A 242 -10.61 -18.90 -11.82
CA ILE A 242 -11.60 -19.91 -11.45
C ILE A 242 -12.92 -19.37 -11.98
N ASP A 243 -13.27 -19.86 -13.17
CA ASP A 243 -14.56 -19.59 -13.78
C ASP A 243 -15.65 -20.37 -13.01
N PHE A 244 -16.29 -19.69 -12.06
CA PHE A 244 -17.45 -20.23 -11.33
C PHE A 244 -18.73 -20.27 -12.19
N SER A 245 -18.68 -19.92 -13.48
CA SER A 245 -19.88 -19.92 -14.32
C SER A 245 -20.33 -21.30 -14.79
N ASN A 246 -19.56 -22.37 -14.52
CA ASN A 246 -19.93 -23.74 -14.88
C ASN A 246 -20.65 -24.55 -13.80
N ASP A 247 -20.70 -24.10 -12.54
CA ASP A 247 -21.35 -24.86 -11.45
C ASP A 247 -22.82 -24.49 -11.19
N ILE A 248 -23.40 -23.56 -11.95
CA ILE A 248 -24.81 -23.16 -11.80
C ILE A 248 -25.74 -23.89 -12.78
N LYS A 249 -25.21 -24.64 -13.76
CA LYS A 249 -26.04 -25.34 -14.76
C LYS A 249 -26.43 -26.79 -14.43
N SER A 250 -26.01 -27.36 -13.29
CA SER A 250 -26.38 -28.73 -12.92
C SER A 250 -27.34 -28.84 -11.71
N ALA A 251 -27.86 -27.72 -11.20
CA ALA A 251 -28.76 -27.71 -10.03
C ALA A 251 -30.24 -27.46 -10.36
N HIS A 252 -30.62 -27.43 -11.64
CA HIS A 252 -32.01 -27.20 -12.08
C HIS A 252 -32.75 -28.44 -12.62
N ASP A 253 -32.15 -29.64 -12.56
CA ASP A 253 -32.76 -30.88 -13.05
C ASP A 253 -32.98 -31.96 -11.97
N ILE A 254 -32.98 -31.61 -10.68
CA ILE A 254 -33.44 -32.53 -9.63
C ILE A 254 -34.18 -31.72 -8.54
N PHE A 255 -35.49 -31.58 -8.72
CA PHE A 255 -36.60 -31.59 -7.76
C PHE A 255 -37.77 -30.73 -8.25
#